data_AF-A0A9X1G3W9-F1
#
_entry.id   AF-A0A9X1G3W9-F1
#
_cell.length_a   1.000
_cell.length_b   1.000
_cell.length_c   1.000
_cell.angle_alpha   90.00
_cell.angle_beta   90.00
_cell.angle_gamma   90.00
#
_symmetry.space_group_name_H-M   'P 1'
#
loop_
_entity.id
_entity.type
_entity.pdbx_description
1 polymer ?
#
loop_
_entity_poly.entity_id
_entity_poly.type
_entity_poly.pdbx_seq_one_letter_code
_entity_poly.pdbx_strand_id
1 'polypeptide(L)'
;MPVPLYRLTVKPSLYLSVKAIPAVDKSGTAGKNVLMLSAATRIKLFVRPAGLKPSPKEAVSKLTFSRNGRQITITYPVASACR
;
A
#
# COMPACT_ATOMS: atom_id res chain seq x y z
N MET A 1 -3.91 -26.74 -5.93
CA MET A 1 -3.50 -25.97 -7.12
C MET A 1 -2.93 -24.62 -6.67
N PRO A 2 -1.74 -24.20 -7.13
CA PRO A 2 -1.15 -22.93 -6.70
C PRO A 2 -1.86 -21.74 -7.37
N VAL A 3 -2.26 -20.75 -6.58
CA VAL A 3 -2.93 -19.53 -7.02
C VAL A 3 -1.92 -18.68 -7.82
N PRO A 4 -2.26 -18.18 -9.03
CA PRO A 4 -1.36 -17.32 -9.78
C PRO A 4 -1.12 -16.01 -9.02
N LEU A 5 0.13 -15.77 -8.64
CA LEU A 5 0.59 -14.53 -8.01
C LEU A 5 0.66 -13.44 -9.08
N TYR A 6 -0.39 -12.64 -9.19
CA TYR A 6 -0.39 -11.40 -9.97
C TYR A 6 0.39 -10.33 -9.19
N ARG A 7 1.49 -9.82 -9.76
CA ARG A 7 2.33 -8.81 -9.09
C ARG A 7 2.18 -7.45 -9.76
N LEU A 8 1.15 -6.70 -9.38
CA LEU A 8 1.01 -5.29 -9.74
C LEU A 8 1.76 -4.43 -8.70
N THR A 9 2.93 -3.90 -9.06
CA THR A 9 3.71 -3.06 -8.14
C THR A 9 3.44 -1.58 -8.42
N VAL A 10 2.42 -1.02 -7.77
CA VAL A 10 2.24 0.43 -7.72
C VAL A 10 3.04 0.98 -6.53
N LYS A 11 4.07 1.76 -6.79
CA LYS A 11 4.92 2.37 -5.75
C LYS A 11 4.26 3.66 -5.24
N PRO A 12 4.01 3.80 -3.92
CA PRO A 12 3.54 5.07 -3.36
C PRO A 12 4.70 6.06 -3.23
N SER A 13 4.40 7.36 -3.28
CA SER A 13 5.38 8.42 -3.07
C SER A 13 5.79 8.50 -1.61
N LEU A 14 4.82 8.34 -0.71
CA LEU A 14 5.00 8.51 0.73
C LEU A 14 4.16 7.50 1.52
N TYR A 15 4.58 7.23 2.76
CA TYR A 15 3.83 6.43 3.72
C TYR A 15 3.51 7.27 4.94
N LEU A 16 2.21 7.41 5.25
CA LEU A 16 1.77 7.96 6.52
C LEU A 16 1.66 6.83 7.54
N SER A 17 2.39 6.95 8.64
CA SER A 17 2.33 5.99 9.75
C SER A 17 1.61 6.61 10.95
N VAL A 18 0.47 6.03 11.32
CA VAL A 18 -0.30 6.43 12.50
C VAL A 18 -0.17 5.33 13.54
N LYS A 19 0.24 5.69 14.76
CA LYS A 19 0.37 4.75 15.89
C LYS A 19 -0.64 5.10 16.96
N ALA A 20 -1.55 4.18 17.26
CA ALA A 20 -2.43 4.27 18.40
C ALA A 20 -1.78 3.51 19.56
N ILE A 21 -1.27 4.27 20.54
CA ILE A 21 -0.70 3.73 21.77
C ILE A 21 -1.82 3.77 22.81
N PRO A 22 -2.29 2.61 23.30
CA PRO A 22 -3.28 2.61 24.38
C PRO A 22 -2.67 3.19 25.66
N ALA A 23 -3.46 3.90 26.46
CA ALA A 23 -3.07 4.26 27.82
C ALA A 23 -3.45 3.10 28.75
N VAL A 24 -2.56 2.74 29.69
CA VAL A 24 -2.84 1.71 30.70
C VAL A 24 -2.61 2.28 32.09
N ASP A 25 -3.58 2.07 32.97
CA ASP A 25 -3.48 2.46 34.37
C ASP A 25 -2.61 1.47 35.15
N LYS A 26 -1.57 2.00 35.80
CA LYS A 26 -0.60 1.22 36.57
C LYS A 26 -1.25 0.52 37.78
N SER A 27 -2.34 1.07 38.32
CA SER A 27 -3.09 0.51 39.46
C SER A 27 -3.86 -0.77 39.10
N GLY A 28 -4.32 -0.93 37.86
CA GLY A 28 -5.05 -2.13 37.40
C GLY A 28 -4.17 -3.28 36.94
N THR A 29 -2.86 -3.02 36.78
CA THR A 29 -1.90 -3.91 36.10
C THR A 29 -0.79 -4.43 37.02
N ALA A 30 -0.67 -3.88 38.23
CA ALA A 30 0.33 -4.32 39.22
C ALA A 30 0.06 -5.77 39.65
N GLY A 31 0.97 -6.67 39.32
CA GLY A 31 0.89 -8.10 39.66
C GLY A 31 0.20 -9.01 38.64
N LYS A 32 -0.18 -8.51 37.45
CA LYS A 32 -0.81 -9.32 36.38
C LYS A 32 0.01 -9.28 35.09
N ASN A 33 0.15 -10.42 34.43
CA ASN A 33 0.74 -10.49 33.09
C ASN A 33 -0.27 -10.00 32.06
N VAL A 34 -0.06 -8.79 31.53
CA VAL A 34 -0.97 -8.18 30.54
C VAL A 34 -0.25 -8.03 29.21
N LEU A 35 -0.85 -8.61 28.16
CA LEU A 35 -0.43 -8.40 26.78
C LEU A 35 -1.08 -7.12 26.25
N MET A 36 -0.26 -6.16 25.86
CA MET A 36 -0.71 -4.89 25.31
C MET A 36 -0.60 -4.91 23.78
N LEU A 37 -1.72 -4.70 23.10
CA LEU A 37 -1.77 -4.58 21.66
C LEU A 37 -1.78 -3.11 21.27
N SER A 38 -0.78 -2.69 20.51
CA SER A 38 -0.77 -1.37 19.87
C SER A 38 -1.05 -1.53 18.38
N ALA A 39 -1.84 -0.62 17.83
CA ALA A 39 -2.15 -0.63 16.42
C ALA A 39 -1.28 0.40 15.69
N ALA A 40 -0.64 -0.04 14.61
CA ALA A 40 0.08 0.83 13.70
C ALA A 40 -0.53 0.69 12.30
N THR A 41 -1.06 1.80 11.78
CA THR A 41 -1.65 1.85 10.44
C THR A 41 -0.68 2.54 9.49
N ARG A 42 -0.33 1.86 8.40
CA ARG A 42 0.49 2.43 7.31
C ARG A 42 -0.38 2.69 6.11
N ILE A 43 -0.61 3.97 5.82
CA ILE A 43 -1.42 4.43 4.70
C ILE A 43 -0.48 4.81 3.56
N LYS A 44 -0.75 4.30 2.35
CA LYS A 44 -0.02 4.67 1.12
C LYS A 44 -0.57 5.99 0.58
N LEU A 45 0.30 6.99 0.42
CA LEU A 45 -0.06 8.28 -0.16
C LEU A 45 0.49 8.41 -1.58
N PHE A 46 -0.38 8.81 -2.51
CA PHE A 46 -0.05 9.04 -3.91
C PHE A 46 -0.26 10.52 -4.24
N VAL A 47 0.82 11.27 -4.37
CA VAL A 47 0.77 12.71 -4.67
C VAL A 47 0.79 12.92 -6.18
N ARG A 48 -0.22 13.60 -6.73
CA ARG A 48 -0.29 13.87 -8.16
C ARG A 48 -0.03 15.36 -8.45
N PRO A 49 1.11 15.73 -9.06
CA PRO A 49 1.34 17.10 -9.48
C PRO A 49 0.33 17.52 -10.57
N ALA A 50 -0.06 18.79 -10.56
CA ALA A 50 -0.97 19.37 -11.54
C ALA A 50 -0.35 19.29 -12.95
N GLY A 51 -1.18 19.06 -13.98
CA GLY A 51 -0.74 19.03 -15.38
C GLY A 51 -0.35 17.65 -15.94
N LEU A 52 -0.39 16.57 -15.14
CA LEU A 52 -0.21 15.21 -15.67
C LEU A 52 -1.43 14.76 -16.47
N LYS A 53 -1.30 14.76 -17.81
CA LYS A 53 -2.15 13.99 -18.74
C LYS A 53 -1.55 12.57 -18.85
N PRO A 54 -2.33 11.47 -18.92
CA PRO A 54 -3.78 11.33 -19.06
C PRO A 54 -4.54 11.27 -17.73
N SER A 55 -5.87 11.41 -17.77
CA SER A 55 -6.71 11.29 -16.57
C SER A 55 -6.54 9.90 -15.91
N PRO A 56 -6.75 9.76 -14.59
CA PRO A 56 -6.62 8.46 -13.92
C PRO A 56 -7.55 7.39 -14.51
N LYS A 57 -8.70 7.80 -15.06
CA LYS A 57 -9.67 6.92 -15.71
C LYS A 57 -9.15 6.36 -17.03
N GLU A 58 -8.53 7.19 -17.87
CA GLU A 58 -7.94 6.78 -19.15
C GLU A 58 -6.68 5.93 -18.96
N ALA A 59 -5.99 6.12 -17.85
CA ALA A 59 -4.75 5.42 -17.59
C ALA A 59 -4.96 3.91 -17.31
N VAL A 60 -6.14 3.53 -16.79
CA VAL A 60 -6.53 2.12 -16.63
C VAL A 60 -6.56 1.42 -17.99
N SER A 61 -7.07 2.09 -19.02
CA SER A 61 -7.17 1.53 -20.37
C SER A 61 -5.82 1.28 -21.04
N LYS A 62 -4.72 1.83 -20.50
CA LYS A 62 -3.36 1.65 -21.05
C LYS A 62 -2.58 0.52 -20.37
N LEU A 63 -3.17 -0.25 -19.46
CA LEU A 63 -2.51 -1.37 -18.81
C LEU A 63 -2.07 -2.43 -19.83
N THR A 64 -0.79 -2.79 -19.81
CA THR A 64 -0.24 -3.85 -20.67
C THR A 64 0.04 -5.09 -19.83
N PHE A 65 -0.38 -6.25 -20.33
CA PHE A 65 -0.19 -7.53 -19.65
C PHE A 65 0.82 -8.35 -20.45
N SER A 66 1.91 -8.77 -19.81
CA SER A 66 2.88 -9.70 -20.37
C SER A 66 2.88 -10.97 -19.55
N ARG A 67 2.73 -12.13 -20.19
CA ARG A 67 2.77 -13.43 -19.52
C ARG A 67 4.08 -14.11 -19.85
N ASN A 68 4.86 -14.44 -18.82
CA ASN A 68 6.07 -15.24 -18.93
C ASN A 68 5.90 -16.52 -18.11
N GLY A 69 5.60 -17.63 -18.79
CA GLY A 69 5.29 -18.92 -18.18
C GLY A 69 4.10 -18.86 -17.21
N ARG A 70 4.39 -18.99 -15.90
CA ARG A 70 3.41 -18.93 -14.80
C ARG A 70 3.26 -17.54 -14.16
N GLN A 71 4.03 -16.54 -14.61
CA GLN A 71 3.93 -15.17 -14.10
C GLN A 71 3.24 -14.26 -15.12
N ILE A 72 2.35 -13.42 -14.63
CA ILE A 72 1.76 -12.32 -15.39
C ILE A 72 2.33 -11.02 -14.82
N THR A 73 3.11 -10.33 -15.65
CA THR A 73 3.63 -9.00 -15.39
C THR A 73 2.63 -7.98 -15.93
N ILE A 74 2.11 -7.15 -15.04
CA ILE A 74 1.21 -6.05 -15.41
C ILE A 74 2.04 -4.77 -15.41
N THR A 75 2.26 -4.22 -16.60
CA THR A 75 3.02 -2.99 -16.80
C THR A 75 2.06 -1.83 -17.03
N TYR A 76 2.27 -0.76 -16.28
CA TYR A 76 1.57 0.49 -16.45
C TYR A 76 2.49 1.46 -17.22
N PRO A 77 2.22 1.72 -18.52
CA PRO A 77 3.17 2.43 -19.39
C PRO A 77 3.21 3.93 -19.15
N VAL A 78 2.20 4.51 -18.48
CA VAL A 78 2.25 5.92 -18.14
C VAL A 78 3.08 6.08 -16.87
N ALA A 79 4.20 6.78 -17.00
CA ALA A 79 4.94 7.29 -15.86
C ALA A 79 4.02 8.28 -15.12
N SER A 80 3.12 7.78 -14.27
CA SER A 80 2.62 8.57 -13.16
C SER A 80 3.84 8.80 -12.28
N ALA A 81 4.55 9.89 -12.59
CA ALA A 81 5.78 10.33 -11.95
C ALA A 81 5.50 10.69 -10.49
N CYS A 82 5.25 9.66 -9.69
CA CYS A 82 5.52 9.66 -8.27
C CYS A 82 6.91 9.05 -8.13
N ARG A 83 7.93 9.90 -8.27
CA ARG A 83 9.26 9.57 -7.76
C ARG A 83 9.27 9.80 -6.26
#